data_AF-D3PIP7-F1
#
_entry.id   AF-D3PIP7-F1
#
_cell.length_a   1.000
_cell.length_b   1.000
_cell.length_c   1.000
_cell.angle_alpha   90.00
_cell.angle_beta   90.00
_cell.angle_gamma   90.00
#
_symmetry.space_group_name_H-M   'P 1'
#
loop_
_entity.id
_entity.type
_entity.pdbx_description
1 polymer ?
#
loop_
_entity_poly.entity_id
_entity_poly.type
_entity_poly.pdbx_seq_one_letter_code
_entity_poly.pdbx_strand_id
1 'polypeptide(L)'
;MTRNLDVKNTNLPLTRVRRIMKSSPDVGNISRETLYLITKATEKFISFLANDSLCNGPNKSQIEYEDLVNTVQNQRSLEFLRFILPKKMKFSEYLDMLGREGSPEKVEEFI
;
A
#
# COMPACT_ATOMS: atom_id res chain seq x y z
N MET A 1 -18.41 27.22 -17.06
CA MET A 1 -17.47 27.69 -16.01
C MET A 1 -16.35 26.67 -15.85
N THR A 2 -15.22 26.86 -16.51
CA THR A 2 -14.01 26.04 -16.32
C THR A 2 -13.23 26.59 -15.13
N ARG A 3 -13.43 26.01 -13.93
CA ARG A 3 -12.58 26.31 -12.77
C ARG A 3 -11.16 25.87 -13.10
N ASN A 4 -10.23 26.83 -13.13
CA ASN A 4 -8.81 26.55 -13.24
C ASN A 4 -8.38 25.81 -11.97
N LEU A 5 -8.14 24.50 -12.08
CA LEU A 5 -7.67 23.68 -10.96
C LEU A 5 -6.24 24.11 -10.63
N ASP A 6 -6.10 24.94 -9.60
CA ASP A 6 -4.83 25.52 -9.21
C ASP A 6 -3.84 24.42 -8.77
N VAL A 7 -2.79 24.25 -9.58
CA VAL A 7 -1.68 23.32 -9.36
C VAL A 7 -0.94 23.63 -8.06
N LYS A 8 -1.09 24.84 -7.50
CA LYS A 8 -0.44 25.23 -6.23
C LYS A 8 -1.00 24.54 -4.99
N ASN A 9 -2.13 23.83 -5.09
CA ASN A 9 -2.78 23.25 -3.92
C ASN A 9 -2.48 21.75 -3.69
N THR A 10 -1.56 21.12 -4.42
CA THR A 10 -1.20 19.69 -4.22
C THR A 10 0.16 19.52 -3.53
N ASN A 11 0.22 18.62 -2.56
CA ASN A 11 1.45 18.22 -1.87
C ASN A 11 2.26 17.21 -2.70
N LEU A 12 1.60 16.39 -3.53
CA LEU A 12 2.27 15.44 -4.41
C LEU A 12 2.51 16.05 -5.81
N PRO A 13 3.69 15.87 -6.41
CA PRO A 13 3.97 16.38 -7.76
C PRO A 13 3.10 15.71 -8.84
N LEU A 14 2.27 16.50 -9.54
CA LEU A 14 1.38 16.01 -10.60
C LEU A 14 2.11 15.21 -11.68
N THR A 15 3.33 15.59 -12.04
CA THR A 15 4.15 14.90 -13.04
C THR A 15 4.51 13.47 -12.61
N ARG A 16 4.79 13.26 -11.31
CA ARG A 16 5.09 11.95 -10.74
C ARG A 16 3.85 11.08 -10.66
N VAL A 17 2.73 11.64 -10.23
CA VAL A 17 1.43 10.93 -10.21
C VAL A 17 1.05 10.48 -11.61
N ARG A 18 1.14 11.38 -12.62
CA ARG A 18 0.86 11.02 -14.02
C ARG A 18 1.75 9.88 -14.51
N ARG A 19 3.04 9.92 -14.19
CA ARG A 19 3.99 8.87 -14.60
C ARG A 19 3.63 7.51 -14.00
N ILE A 20 3.21 7.46 -12.73
CA ILE A 20 2.75 6.23 -12.07
C ILE A 20 1.45 5.75 -12.70
N MET A 21 0.48 6.63 -12.96
CA MET A 21 -0.75 6.22 -13.67
C MET A 21 -0.44 5.61 -15.04
N LYS A 22 0.53 6.17 -15.77
CA LYS A 22 0.95 5.70 -17.10
C LYS A 22 1.85 4.47 -17.10
N SER A 23 2.29 3.96 -15.94
CA SER A 23 3.03 2.70 -15.91
C SER A 23 2.14 1.47 -16.12
N SER A 24 0.82 1.63 -15.98
CA SER A 24 -0.14 0.59 -16.31
C SER A 24 -0.46 0.62 -17.82
N PRO A 25 -0.38 -0.52 -18.53
CA PRO A 25 -0.52 -0.57 -19.99
C PRO A 25 -1.91 -0.12 -20.48
N ASP A 26 -2.94 -0.26 -19.65
CA ASP A 26 -4.33 0.03 -20.01
C ASP A 26 -4.72 1.51 -19.82
N VAL A 27 -3.81 2.37 -19.38
CA VAL A 27 -4.11 3.78 -19.09
C VAL A 27 -3.92 4.66 -20.32
N GLY A 28 -5.05 4.99 -20.95
CA GLY A 28 -5.17 5.96 -22.05
C GLY A 28 -4.90 7.41 -21.63
N ASN A 29 -5.46 8.38 -22.36
CA ASN A 29 -5.23 9.80 -22.07
C ASN A 29 -5.81 10.20 -20.70
N ILE A 30 -5.02 10.95 -19.91
CA ILE A 30 -5.39 11.40 -18.56
C ILE A 30 -5.68 12.91 -18.63
N SER A 31 -6.92 13.32 -18.34
CA SER A 31 -7.30 14.73 -18.27
C SER A 31 -6.65 15.44 -17.07
N ARG A 32 -6.65 16.77 -17.07
CA ARG A 32 -6.08 17.55 -15.95
C ARG A 32 -6.90 17.37 -14.68
N GLU A 33 -8.21 17.27 -14.83
CA GLU A 33 -9.20 17.09 -13.76
C GLU A 33 -9.03 15.73 -13.09
N THR A 34 -8.92 14.66 -13.88
CA THR A 34 -8.67 13.31 -13.35
C THR A 34 -7.33 13.25 -12.64
N LEU A 35 -6.28 13.83 -13.23
CA LEU A 35 -4.97 13.86 -12.59
C LEU A 35 -5.01 14.57 -11.23
N TYR A 36 -5.64 15.74 -11.16
CA TYR A 36 -5.80 16.48 -9.91
C TYR A 36 -6.61 15.71 -8.86
N LEU A 37 -7.73 15.10 -9.27
CA LEU A 37 -8.59 14.31 -8.38
C LEU A 37 -7.82 13.11 -7.79
N ILE A 38 -7.12 12.35 -8.64
CA ILE A 38 -6.31 11.21 -8.20
C ILE A 38 -5.19 11.67 -7.28
N THR A 39 -4.51 12.77 -7.60
CA THR A 39 -3.49 13.36 -6.69
C THR A 39 -4.07 13.65 -5.31
N LYS A 40 -5.24 14.30 -5.24
CA LYS A 40 -5.91 14.60 -3.96
C LYS A 40 -6.39 13.36 -3.22
N ALA A 41 -6.90 12.37 -3.95
CA ALA A 41 -7.28 11.08 -3.37
C ALA A 41 -6.06 10.37 -2.77
N THR A 42 -4.93 10.33 -3.46
CA THR A 42 -3.70 9.71 -2.97
C THR A 42 -3.14 10.42 -1.74
N GLU A 43 -3.17 11.76 -1.69
CA GLU A 43 -2.80 12.52 -0.48
C GLU A 43 -3.65 12.11 0.72
N LYS A 44 -4.98 12.07 0.54
CA LYS A 44 -5.91 11.66 1.59
C LYS A 44 -5.72 10.20 1.99
N PHE A 45 -5.43 9.33 1.03
CA PHE A 45 -5.18 7.92 1.27
C PHE A 45 -3.94 7.71 2.15
N ILE A 46 -2.85 8.42 1.89
CA ILE A 46 -1.63 8.35 2.71
C ILE A 46 -1.92 8.80 4.14
N SER A 47 -2.61 9.94 4.31
CA SER A 47 -3.00 10.41 5.64
C SER A 47 -3.95 9.44 6.35
N PHE A 48 -4.90 8.87 5.63
CA PHE A 48 -5.81 7.85 6.14
C PHE A 48 -5.04 6.63 6.67
N LEU A 49 -4.18 6.04 5.84
CA LEU A 49 -3.43 4.84 6.19
C LEU A 49 -2.50 5.08 7.39
N ALA A 50 -1.79 6.22 7.39
CA ALA A 50 -0.89 6.58 8.48
C ALA A 50 -1.64 6.79 9.79
N ASN A 51 -2.73 7.56 9.78
CA ASN A 51 -3.51 7.82 10.98
C ASN A 51 -4.19 6.56 11.51
N ASP A 52 -4.76 5.74 10.63
CA ASP A 52 -5.42 4.50 11.05
C ASP A 52 -4.41 3.53 11.68
N SER A 53 -3.23 3.40 11.07
CA SER A 53 -2.15 2.57 11.62
C SER A 53 -1.65 3.07 12.97
N LEU A 54 -1.50 4.39 13.15
CA LEU A 54 -1.09 4.99 14.42
C LEU A 54 -2.17 4.82 15.51
N CYS A 55 -3.44 5.01 15.15
CA CYS A 55 -4.57 4.89 16.06
C CYS A 55 -4.79 3.45 16.52
N ASN A 56 -4.54 2.47 15.66
CA ASN A 56 -4.71 1.05 15.97
C ASN A 56 -3.43 0.40 16.53
N GLY A 57 -2.27 1.03 16.35
CA GLY A 57 -0.99 0.58 16.89
C GLY A 57 -0.89 0.76 18.42
N PRO A 58 0.01 0.03 19.10
CA PRO A 58 0.21 0.13 20.54
C PRO A 58 0.85 1.47 20.94
N ASN A 59 1.71 2.03 20.09
CA ASN A 59 2.37 3.31 20.30
C ASN A 59 1.62 4.43 19.55
N LYS A 60 1.21 5.49 20.26
CA LYS A 60 0.46 6.62 19.67
C LYS A 60 1.33 7.74 19.12
N SER A 61 2.66 7.62 19.20
CA SER A 61 3.60 8.62 18.69
C SER A 61 4.46 8.13 17.53
N GLN A 62 4.46 6.83 17.23
CA GLN A 62 5.27 6.21 16.19
C GLN A 62 4.50 5.10 15.48
N ILE A 63 4.78 4.91 14.20
CA ILE A 63 4.22 3.84 13.37
C ILE A 63 5.34 2.85 13.05
N GLU A 64 5.13 1.59 13.37
CA GLU A 64 6.00 0.49 12.97
C GLU A 64 5.43 -0.27 11.76
N TYR A 65 6.27 -1.10 11.15
CA TYR A 65 5.85 -1.89 9.99
C TYR A 65 4.67 -2.83 10.31
N GLU A 66 4.68 -3.44 11.50
CA GLU A 66 3.64 -4.37 11.92
C GLU A 66 2.28 -3.66 12.10
N ASP A 67 2.27 -2.38 12.47
CA ASP A 67 1.05 -1.57 12.57
C ASP A 67 0.38 -1.39 11.20
N LEU A 68 1.19 -1.11 10.16
CA LEU A 68 0.71 -1.00 8.78
C LEU A 68 0.18 -2.34 8.27
N VAL A 69 0.90 -3.43 8.53
CA VAL A 69 0.46 -4.79 8.13
C VAL A 69 -0.86 -5.12 8.80
N ASN A 70 -0.98 -4.95 10.11
CA ASN A 70 -2.20 -5.25 10.85
C ASN A 70 -3.39 -4.43 10.35
N THR A 71 -3.19 -3.14 10.11
CA THR A 71 -4.22 -2.25 9.53
C THR A 71 -4.72 -2.77 8.19
N VAL A 72 -3.81 -3.15 7.29
CA VAL A 72 -4.13 -3.70 5.97
C VAL A 72 -4.83 -5.06 6.06
N GLN A 73 -4.43 -5.92 7.00
CA GLN A 73 -5.04 -7.24 7.16
C GLN A 73 -6.47 -7.16 7.71
N ASN A 74 -6.73 -6.23 8.62
CA ASN A 74 -8.00 -6.10 9.32
C ASN A 74 -9.07 -5.32 8.54
N GLN A 75 -8.68 -4.56 7.50
CA GLN A 75 -9.60 -3.71 6.76
C GLN A 75 -9.77 -4.18 5.30
N ARG A 76 -10.99 -4.60 4.95
CA ARG A 76 -11.32 -5.10 3.61
C ARG A 76 -11.02 -4.10 2.48
N SER A 77 -11.23 -2.81 2.70
CA SER A 77 -10.94 -1.79 1.67
C SER A 77 -9.44 -1.60 1.39
N LEU A 78 -8.57 -2.19 2.22
CA LEU A 78 -7.12 -2.19 2.05
C LEU A 78 -6.58 -3.51 1.51
N GLU A 79 -7.44 -4.46 1.13
CA GLU A 79 -7.05 -5.79 0.64
C GLU A 79 -6.05 -5.74 -0.52
N PHE A 80 -6.16 -4.73 -1.40
CA PHE A 80 -5.25 -4.53 -2.52
C PHE A 80 -3.78 -4.30 -2.10
N LEU A 81 -3.51 -3.95 -0.84
CA LEU A 81 -2.16 -3.75 -0.30
C LEU A 81 -1.55 -5.02 0.29
N ARG A 82 -2.29 -6.13 0.46
CA ARG A 82 -1.77 -7.33 1.15
C ARG A 82 -0.54 -7.93 0.48
N PHE A 83 -0.48 -7.89 -0.85
CA PHE A 83 0.68 -8.36 -1.61
C PHE A 83 1.85 -7.38 -1.58
N ILE A 84 1.59 -6.10 -1.29
CA ILE A 84 2.61 -5.05 -1.20
C ILE A 84 3.20 -4.99 0.22
N LEU A 85 2.39 -5.30 1.23
CA LEU A 85 2.74 -5.29 2.66
C LEU A 85 2.56 -6.70 3.25
N PRO A 86 3.44 -7.66 2.90
CA PRO A 86 3.33 -9.03 3.41
C PRO A 86 3.62 -9.09 4.90
N LYS A 87 2.93 -9.99 5.61
CA LYS A 87 3.28 -10.30 7.00
C LYS A 87 4.62 -11.02 7.01
N LYS A 88 5.56 -10.51 7.82
CA LYS A 88 6.87 -11.13 7.98
C LYS A 88 6.72 -12.43 8.77
N MET A 89 7.45 -13.44 8.35
CA MET A 89 7.55 -14.74 9.01
C MET A 89 9.02 -15.16 8.99
N LYS A 90 9.51 -15.73 10.08
CA LYS A 90 10.85 -16.30 10.09
C LYS A 90 10.85 -17.61 9.32
N PHE A 91 11.97 -17.93 8.68
CA PHE A 91 12.12 -19.21 8.00
C PHE A 91 11.91 -20.40 8.96
N SER A 92 12.37 -20.31 10.20
CA SER A 92 12.10 -21.32 11.24
C SER A 92 10.60 -21.50 11.51
N GLU A 93 9.85 -20.41 11.60
CA GLU A 93 8.39 -20.46 11.82
C GLU A 93 7.68 -21.08 10.61
N TYR A 94 8.16 -20.78 9.40
CA TYR A 94 7.68 -21.41 8.17
C TYR A 94 7.97 -22.91 8.15
N LEU A 95 9.19 -23.32 8.55
CA LEU A 95 9.56 -24.73 8.70
C LEU A 95 8.74 -25.43 9.77
N ASP A 96 8.41 -24.78 10.88
CA ASP A 96 7.53 -25.36 11.91
C ASP A 96 6.09 -25.54 11.39
N MET A 97 5.60 -24.58 10.60
CA MET A 97 4.29 -24.68 9.93
C MET A 97 4.26 -25.82 8.91
N LEU A 98 5.35 -25.98 8.15
CA LEU A 98 5.52 -27.10 7.22
C LEU A 98 5.72 -28.42 7.95
N GLY A 99 6.48 -28.43 9.05
CA GLY A 99 6.88 -29.60 9.84
C GLY A 99 5.76 -30.22 10.66
N ARG A 100 4.58 -29.60 10.69
CA ARG A 100 3.34 -30.31 11.03
C ARG A 100 2.92 -31.32 9.96
N GLU A 101 3.50 -31.31 8.74
CA GLU A 101 3.44 -32.37 7.71
C GLU A 101 4.62 -32.44 6.68
N GLY A 102 5.87 -32.03 6.99
CA GLY A 102 6.90 -31.93 5.93
C GLY A 102 8.34 -31.98 6.40
N SER A 103 9.06 -33.01 5.94
CA SER A 103 10.52 -33.14 6.08
C SER A 103 11.28 -32.03 5.33
N PRO A 104 12.48 -31.63 5.81
CA PRO A 104 13.27 -30.53 5.26
C PRO A 104 13.72 -30.71 3.80
N GLU A 105 13.61 -31.92 3.22
CA GLU A 105 14.03 -32.24 1.85
C GLU A 105 13.15 -31.63 0.75
N LYS A 106 11.91 -31.19 1.05
CA LYS A 106 11.01 -30.61 0.04
C LYS A 106 11.18 -29.10 -0.18
N VAL A 107 11.98 -28.42 0.64
CA VAL A 107 12.13 -26.96 0.59
C VAL A 107 13.11 -26.51 -0.49
N GLU A 108 14.06 -27.37 -0.90
CA GLU A 108 15.02 -27.10 -1.97
C GLU A 108 14.41 -27.15 -3.37
N GLU A 109 13.21 -27.70 -3.54
CA GLU A 109 12.54 -27.85 -4.84
C GLU A 109 11.77 -26.59 -5.28
N PHE A 110 11.67 -25.57 -4.42
CA PHE A 110 10.91 -24.34 -4.65
C PHE A 110 11.77 -23.06 -4.75
N ILE A 111 13.10 -23.21 -4.79
CA ILE A 111 14.04 -22.10 -5.05
C ILE A 111 14.54 -22.20 -6.49
#